data_AF-A0A1X0RXT9-F1
#
_entry.id   AF-A0A1X0RXT9-F1
#
_cell.length_a   1.000
_cell.length_b   1.000
_cell.length_c   1.000
_cell.angle_alpha   90.00
_cell.angle_beta   90.00
_cell.angle_gamma   90.00
#
_symmetry.space_group_name_H-M   'P 1'
#
loop_
_entity.id
_entity.type
_entity.pdbx_description
1 polymer ?
#
loop_
_entity_poly.entity_id
_entity_poly.type
_entity_poly.pdbx_seq_one_letter_code
_entity_poly.pdbx_strand_id
1 'polypeptide(L)'
;MHAKAINVCVTNENKPFQICVFCFKKLAHPKRKEVKNGKAIFKSINGAFMCTNPSCVSVKNRKAAKSRNALSALAIGLVGFSIVLFWCKISSF
;
A
#
# COMPACT_ATOMS: atom_id res chain seq x y z
N MET A 1 24.68 -13.35 -23.34
CA MET A 1 23.41 -12.91 -22.72
C MET A 1 23.24 -11.43 -23.01
N HIS A 2 22.31 -11.03 -23.89
CA HIS A 2 22.07 -9.61 -24.15
C HIS A 2 21.24 -9.05 -22.99
N ALA A 3 21.87 -8.25 -22.13
CA ALA A 3 21.19 -7.52 -21.08
C ALA A 3 20.32 -6.44 -21.73
N LYS A 4 19.02 -6.68 -21.84
CA LYS A 4 18.05 -5.68 -22.30
C LYS A 4 17.95 -4.62 -21.21
N ALA A 5 18.41 -3.39 -21.49
CA ALA A 5 18.24 -2.26 -20.60
C ALA A 5 16.76 -2.08 -20.29
N ILE A 6 16.39 -2.26 -19.03
CA ILE A 6 15.05 -2.02 -18.51
C ILE A 6 15.07 -0.66 -17.80
N ASN A 7 14.12 0.21 -18.15
CA ASN A 7 13.98 1.50 -17.48
C ASN A 7 13.52 1.26 -16.03
N VAL A 8 14.41 1.55 -15.09
CA VAL A 8 14.10 1.52 -13.65
C VAL A 8 13.81 2.96 -13.22
N CYS A 9 12.57 3.23 -12.84
CA CYS A 9 12.15 4.52 -12.31
C CYS A 9 12.18 4.46 -10.77
N VAL A 10 12.97 5.31 -10.12
CA VAL A 10 12.99 5.43 -8.66
C VAL A 10 11.93 6.45 -8.24
N THR A 11 10.87 6.00 -7.59
CA THR A 11 9.84 6.90 -7.04
C THR A 11 10.23 7.34 -5.63
N ASN A 12 10.20 8.65 -5.36
CA ASN A 12 10.30 9.19 -4.00
C ASN A 12 9.29 8.50 -3.07
N GLU A 13 9.78 7.81 -2.03
CA GLU A 13 8.98 7.19 -0.97
C GLU A 13 8.36 8.23 0.00
N ASN A 14 7.61 9.21 -0.50
CA ASN A 14 6.96 10.20 0.34
C ASN A 14 5.65 9.64 0.93
N LYS A 15 5.74 8.91 2.05
CA LYS A 15 4.59 8.36 2.81
C LYS A 15 3.51 7.60 1.99
N PRO A 16 3.74 7.00 0.80
CA PRO A 16 2.65 6.44 -0.01
C PRO A 16 2.14 5.12 0.60
N PHE A 17 2.90 4.52 1.52
CA PHE A 17 2.63 3.21 2.12
C PHE A 17 1.51 3.18 3.15
N GLN A 18 0.92 4.34 3.48
CA GLN A 18 -0.20 4.41 4.41
C GLN A 18 -1.47 4.94 3.75
N ILE A 19 -1.61 4.88 2.42
CA ILE A 19 -2.83 5.35 1.72
C ILE A 19 -3.47 4.17 0.98
N CYS A 20 -4.80 4.04 1.09
CA CYS A 20 -5.55 3.04 0.36
C CYS A 20 -5.65 3.42 -1.11
N VAL A 21 -5.17 2.58 -2.02
CA VAL A 21 -5.25 2.81 -3.48
C VAL A 21 -6.68 2.93 -4.02
N PHE A 22 -7.69 2.46 -3.28
CA PHE A 22 -9.08 2.47 -3.73
C PHE A 22 -9.86 3.70 -3.27
N CYS A 23 -9.61 4.20 -2.07
CA CYS A 23 -10.39 5.28 -1.47
C CYS A 23 -9.54 6.47 -1.01
N PHE A 24 -8.23 6.42 -1.24
CA PHE A 24 -7.24 7.44 -0.89
C PHE A 24 -7.24 7.89 0.57
N LYS A 25 -7.86 7.10 1.46
CA LYS A 25 -7.83 7.32 2.92
C LYS A 25 -6.63 6.64 3.55
N LYS A 26 -6.22 7.17 4.71
CA LYS A 26 -5.13 6.62 5.51
C LYS A 26 -5.43 5.18 5.96
N LEU A 27 -4.44 4.31 5.85
CA LEU A 27 -4.49 2.93 6.32
C LEU A 27 -4.01 2.85 7.76
N ALA A 28 -4.55 1.89 8.50
CA ALA A 28 -4.17 1.59 9.87
C ALA A 28 -3.38 0.28 9.94
N HIS A 29 -2.57 0.12 10.99
CA HIS A 29 -1.97 -1.18 11.30
C HIS A 29 -3.03 -2.10 11.91
N PRO A 30 -3.16 -3.35 11.42
CA PRO A 30 -4.04 -4.31 12.05
C PRO A 30 -3.52 -4.62 13.46
N LYS A 31 -4.43 -4.79 14.41
CA LYS A 31 -4.10 -5.10 15.80
C LYS A 31 -4.43 -6.55 16.10
N ARG A 32 -3.47 -7.31 16.62
CA ARG A 32 -3.69 -8.65 17.17
C ARG A 32 -3.98 -8.53 18.67
N LYS A 33 -5.04 -9.20 19.12
CA LYS A 33 -5.31 -9.39 20.54
C LYS A 33 -4.39 -10.50 21.05
N GLU A 34 -3.60 -10.19 22.08
CA GLU A 34 -2.73 -11.13 22.80
C GLU A 34 -3.17 -11.12 24.26
N VAL A 35 -3.31 -12.29 24.89
CA VAL A 35 -3.61 -12.38 26.33
C VAL A 35 -2.29 -12.63 27.05
N LYS A 36 -1.85 -11.66 27.85
CA LYS A 36 -0.71 -11.81 28.77
C LYS A 36 -1.19 -11.58 30.19
N ASN A 37 -0.89 -12.49 31.09
CA ASN A 37 -1.29 -12.44 32.51
C ASN A 37 -2.77 -12.07 32.72
N GLY A 38 -3.68 -12.73 31.98
CA GLY A 38 -5.13 -12.51 32.10
C GLY A 38 -5.64 -11.16 31.55
N LYS A 39 -4.76 -10.26 31.07
CA LYS A 39 -5.13 -8.99 30.44
C LYS A 39 -5.04 -9.08 28.92
N ALA A 40 -6.04 -8.55 28.24
CA ALA A 40 -6.02 -8.42 26.78
C ALA A 40 -5.16 -7.21 26.36
N ILE A 41 -4.07 -7.48 25.65
CA ILE A 41 -3.19 -6.46 25.07
C ILE A 41 -3.38 -6.47 23.56
N PHE A 42 -3.49 -5.29 22.94
CA PHE A 42 -3.56 -5.16 21.49
C PHE A 42 -2.19 -4.73 20.95
N LYS A 43 -1.53 -5.62 20.19
CA LYS A 43 -0.28 -5.28 19.49
C LYS A 43 -0.54 -5.01 18.02
N SER A 44 0.10 -3.98 17.48
CA SER A 44 0.14 -3.74 16.03
C SER A 44 0.92 -4.86 15.34
N ILE A 45 0.37 -5.34 14.23
CA ILE A 45 1.04 -6.30 13.36
C ILE A 45 1.86 -5.53 12.33
N ASN A 46 3.16 -5.74 12.34
CA ASN A 46 4.05 -5.16 11.34
C ASN A 46 3.91 -5.89 10.00
N GLY A 47 4.08 -5.17 8.89
CA GLY A 47 4.06 -5.74 7.54
C GLY A 47 2.68 -5.85 6.89
N ALA A 48 1.60 -5.50 7.59
CA ALA A 48 0.26 -5.40 7.03
C ALA A 48 -0.38 -4.04 7.33
N PHE A 49 -1.26 -3.63 6.43
CA PHE A 49 -2.09 -2.44 6.53
C PHE A 49 -3.54 -2.80 6.26
N MET A 50 -4.47 -2.10 6.90
CA MET A 50 -5.90 -2.30 6.73
C MET A 50 -6.61 -0.97 6.48
N CYS A 51 -7.51 -0.97 5.52
CA CYS A 51 -8.45 0.12 5.31
C CYS A 51 -9.61 0.01 6.31
N THR A 52 -9.89 1.09 7.03
CA THR A 52 -10.99 1.16 8.01
C THR A 52 -12.19 1.94 7.50
N ASN A 53 -12.13 2.48 6.27
CA ASN A 53 -13.23 3.23 5.68
C ASN A 53 -14.36 2.28 5.25
N PRO A 54 -15.55 2.30 5.88
CA PRO A 54 -16.65 1.38 5.55
C PRO A 54 -17.16 1.55 4.11
N SER A 55 -17.01 2.74 3.54
CA SER A 55 -17.42 3.03 2.16
C SER A 55 -16.43 2.51 1.11
N CYS A 56 -15.24 2.07 1.51
CA CYS A 56 -14.23 1.57 0.59
C CYS A 56 -14.61 0.21 -0.01
N VAL A 57 -14.48 0.06 -1.34
CA VAL A 57 -14.74 -1.20 -2.05
C VAL A 57 -13.93 -2.38 -1.49
N SER A 58 -12.69 -2.12 -1.05
CA SER A 58 -11.85 -3.14 -0.43
C SER A 58 -12.43 -3.66 0.88
N VAL A 59 -13.07 -2.79 1.67
CA VAL A 59 -13.75 -3.16 2.92
C VAL A 59 -15.04 -3.89 2.63
N LYS A 60 -15.86 -3.38 1.70
CA LYS A 60 -17.10 -4.04 1.25
C LYS A 60 -16.85 -5.47 0.75
N ASN A 61 -15.75 -5.69 0.04
CA ASN A 61 -15.37 -7.00 -0.48
C ASN A 61 -14.57 -7.86 0.53
N ARG A 62 -14.50 -7.47 1.81
CA ARG A 62 -13.74 -8.16 2.87
C ARG A 62 -12.24 -8.35 2.56
N LYS A 63 -11.66 -7.53 1.68
CA LYS A 63 -10.24 -7.52 1.28
C LYS A 63 -9.48 -6.31 1.84
N ALA A 64 -9.96 -5.74 2.94
CA ALA A 64 -9.45 -4.51 3.55
C ALA A 64 -7.98 -4.58 3.95
N ALA A 65 -7.50 -5.76 4.34
CA ALA A 65 -6.12 -5.99 4.76
C ALA A 65 -5.24 -6.33 3.55
N LYS A 66 -4.08 -5.68 3.46
CA LYS A 66 -3.05 -5.91 2.45
C LYS A 66 -1.68 -5.92 3.10
N SER A 67 -0.77 -6.74 2.57
CA SER A 67 0.64 -6.66 2.97
C SER A 67 1.22 -5.32 2.49
N ARG A 68 2.17 -4.79 3.26
CA ARG A 68 2.87 -3.55 2.91
C ARG A 68 3.50 -3.66 1.52
N ASN A 69 4.22 -4.75 1.26
CA ASN A 69 4.94 -4.94 0.01
C ASN A 69 3.99 -5.04 -1.20
N ALA A 70 2.86 -5.74 -1.07
CA ALA A 70 1.88 -5.83 -2.16
C ALA A 70 1.22 -4.48 -2.44
N LEU A 71 0.93 -3.70 -1.39
CA LEU A 71 0.41 -2.34 -1.53
C LEU A 71 1.43 -1.42 -2.22
N SER A 72 2.70 -1.49 -1.81
CA SER A 72 3.82 -0.76 -2.44
C SER A 72 3.94 -1.09 -3.92
N ALA A 73 3.99 -2.38 -4.27
CA ALA A 73 4.10 -2.83 -5.65
C ALA A 73 2.91 -2.38 -6.51
N LEU A 74 1.69 -2.44 -5.96
CA LEU A 74 0.49 -1.98 -6.65
C LEU A 74 0.52 -0.47 -6.88
N ALA A 75 0.93 0.32 -5.89
CA ALA A 75 1.05 1.77 -6.02
C ALA A 75 2.09 2.15 -7.09
N ILE A 76 3.26 1.51 -7.07
CA ILE A 76 4.31 1.72 -8.08
C ILE A 76 3.80 1.33 -9.47
N GLY A 77 3.13 0.18 -9.59
CA GLY A 77 2.53 -0.26 -10.84
C GLY A 77 1.49 0.73 -11.38
N LEU A 78 0.63 1.27 -10.51
CA LEU A 78 -0.36 2.29 -10.88
C LEU A 78 0.30 3.59 -11.33
N VAL A 79 1.36 4.05 -10.66
CA VAL A 79 2.12 5.24 -11.07
C VAL A 79 2.77 5.00 -12.43
N GLY A 80 3.44 3.86 -12.61
CA GLY A 80 4.06 3.45 -13.88
C GLY A 80 3.03 3.40 -15.02
N PHE A 81 1.87 2.79 -14.76
CA PHE A 81 0.78 2.70 -15.73
C PHE A 81 0.21 4.08 -16.10
N SER A 82 0.07 4.98 -15.12
CA SER A 82 -0.40 6.35 -15.35
C SER A 82 0.55 7.13 -16.26
N ILE A 83 1.87 6.95 -16.10
CA ILE A 83 2.88 7.60 -16.95
C ILE A 83 2.75 7.13 -18.40
N VAL A 84 2.56 5.82 -18.60
CA VAL A 84 2.39 5.23 -19.95
C VAL A 84 1.11 5.73 -20.61
N LEU A 85 -0.01 5.76 -19.87
CA LEU A 85 -1.31 6.15 -20.43
C LEU A 85 -1.40 7.65 -20.72
N PHE A 86 -0.92 8.49 -19.81
CA PHE A 86 -1.13 9.94 -19.89
C PHE A 86 0.06 10.70 -20.45
N TRP A 87 1.14 10.01 -20.85
CA TRP A 87 2.42 10.61 -21.24
C TRP A 87 2.87 11.72 -20.26
N CYS A 88 2.53 11.54 -19.00
CA CYS A 88 2.79 12.54 -17.99
C CYS A 88 4.25 12.37 -17.56
N LYS A 89 5.13 13.22 -18.10
CA LYS A 89 6.51 13.32 -17.64
C LYS A 89 6.45 13.50 -16.12
N ILE A 90 7.02 12.56 -15.37
CA ILE A 90 7.47 12.86 -14.02
C ILE A 90 8.46 14.01 -14.23
N SER A 91 8.12 15.20 -13.75
CA SER A 91 9.12 16.26 -13.63
C SER A 91 10.14 15.71 -12.65
N SER A 92 11.26 15.20 -13.17
CA SER A 92 12.44 14.88 -12.38
C SER A 92 12.80 16.13 -11.60
N PHE A 93 12.91 15.98 -10.28
CA PHE A 93 13.67 16.91 -9.46
C PHE A 93 15.15 16.83 -9.84
#